data_AF-A0A1R2BV89-F1
#
_entry.id   AF-A0A1R2BV89-F1
#
_cell.length_a   1.000
_cell.length_b   1.000
_cell.length_c   1.000
_cell.angle_alpha   90.00
_cell.angle_beta   90.00
_cell.angle_gamma   90.00
#
_symmetry.space_group_name_H-M   'P 1'
#
loop_
_entity.id
_entity.type
_entity.pdbx_description
1 polymer ?
#
loop_
_entity_poly.entity_id
_entity_poly.type
_entity_poly.pdbx_seq_one_letter_code
_entity_poly.pdbx_strand_id
1 'polypeptide(L)'
;MTHPADLYPCIVLRLKIFDGILERNVAKFGSMSPYLEVQWNNEKWYSKIASNNHLTPIWNEYHIFESSDPSPLTIKVLHNSLIFTSQEIGFCIISVDELFKGKINETLELLYESKTIGYIRISANMYEEKRSELSTHNTSYAANDLKEEYAKKLYELELEKEELEFYKRKYKKKLEKLNQEKRGYKNKVTEFVRKTTPNHTEEGSDDNTESNINHYILYSQPDEIIKEECYDENNRNIFKDDKEISLHLKNQLTFDMTRIKCEGFRNIRKKGFTQTCGKINEMCLCLEGKKKIQDDERMANKKNISLFSLQSIKEWEDGKEDKRKCLERKDDENDKELLELRYEGFNQFVSPQRDTVHKSTDYDRNARLQDN
;
A
#
# COMPACT_ATOMS: atom_id res chain seq x y z
N MET A 1 -15.91 -23.16 48.59
CA MET A 1 -15.29 -21.82 48.50
C MET A 1 -14.69 -21.70 47.11
N THR A 2 -15.40 -21.07 46.20
CA THR A 2 -14.86 -20.74 44.87
C THR A 2 -14.04 -19.46 45.05
N HIS A 3 -12.73 -19.56 44.84
CA HIS A 3 -11.90 -18.36 44.75
C HIS A 3 -12.42 -17.53 43.58
N PRO A 4 -12.60 -16.20 43.75
CA PRO A 4 -12.90 -15.34 42.62
C PRO A 4 -11.81 -15.58 41.57
N ALA A 5 -12.21 -15.92 40.35
CA ALA A 5 -11.27 -16.00 39.25
C ALA A 5 -10.81 -14.56 38.99
N ASP A 6 -9.60 -14.23 39.44
CA ASP A 6 -8.99 -12.95 39.15
C ASP A 6 -8.85 -12.83 37.63
N LEU A 7 -9.73 -12.05 37.01
CA LEU A 7 -9.71 -11.76 35.60
C LEU A 7 -8.60 -10.74 35.34
N TYR A 8 -7.41 -11.24 35.06
CA TYR A 8 -6.31 -10.40 34.61
C TYR A 8 -6.68 -9.75 33.27
N PRO A 9 -6.43 -8.43 33.10
CA PRO A 9 -6.66 -7.76 31.83
C PRO A 9 -5.82 -8.43 30.74
N CYS A 10 -6.42 -8.67 29.56
CA CYS A 10 -5.69 -9.19 28.41
C CYS A 10 -5.04 -8.01 27.69
N ILE A 11 -3.71 -7.98 27.63
CA ILE A 11 -2.96 -6.95 26.90
C ILE A 11 -2.76 -7.44 25.48
N VAL A 12 -3.11 -6.59 24.52
CA VAL A 12 -2.96 -6.87 23.09
C VAL A 12 -1.89 -5.96 22.52
N LEU A 13 -0.89 -6.56 21.87
CA LEU A 13 0.14 -5.85 21.12
C LEU A 13 -0.05 -6.07 19.63
N ARG A 14 -0.43 -5.01 18.91
CA ARG A 14 -0.49 -5.01 17.44
C ARG A 14 0.83 -4.49 16.89
N LEU A 15 1.57 -5.35 16.20
CA LEU A 15 2.86 -5.01 15.60
C LEU A 15 2.76 -5.05 14.08
N LYS A 16 3.29 -4.02 13.42
CA LYS A 16 3.51 -3.97 11.98
C LYS A 16 4.95 -3.58 11.71
N ILE A 17 5.63 -4.34 10.86
CA ILE A 17 7.02 -4.08 10.47
C ILE A 17 7.05 -3.81 8.97
N PHE A 18 7.58 -2.65 8.58
CA PHE A 18 7.53 -2.18 7.20
C PHE A 18 8.77 -2.61 6.42
N ASP A 19 9.91 -2.02 6.74
CA ASP A 19 11.19 -2.16 6.05
C ASP A 19 12.35 -1.84 6.99
N GLY A 20 13.57 -2.07 6.51
CA GLY A 20 14.79 -1.73 7.22
C GLY A 20 15.90 -1.31 6.28
N ILE A 21 16.90 -0.64 6.85
CA ILE A 21 18.17 -0.28 6.23
C ILE A 21 19.25 -0.91 7.09
N LEU A 22 20.06 -1.79 6.51
CA LEU A 22 21.12 -2.53 7.19
C LEU A 22 22.47 -2.05 6.65
N GLU A 23 23.45 -1.90 7.54
CA GLU A 23 24.83 -1.53 7.19
C GLU A 23 25.78 -2.73 7.23
N ARG A 24 25.35 -3.81 7.90
CA ARG A 24 26.13 -5.03 8.06
C ARG A 24 25.65 -6.13 7.12
N ASN A 25 26.56 -6.65 6.28
CA ASN A 25 26.32 -7.85 5.49
C ASN A 25 26.98 -9.07 6.15
N VAL A 26 26.18 -10.10 6.47
CA VAL A 26 26.64 -11.36 7.07
C VAL A 26 26.63 -12.53 6.07
N ALA A 27 26.17 -12.32 4.83
CA ALA A 27 26.17 -13.37 3.82
C ALA A 27 27.59 -13.70 3.36
N LYS A 28 28.02 -14.96 3.55
CA LYS A 28 29.33 -15.43 3.06
C LYS A 28 29.41 -15.43 1.53
N PHE A 29 28.30 -15.69 0.86
CA PHE A 29 28.19 -15.74 -0.59
C PHE A 29 26.87 -15.14 -1.04
N GLY A 30 26.92 -14.28 -2.06
CA GLY A 30 25.73 -13.71 -2.70
C GLY A 30 25.00 -12.67 -1.84
N SER A 31 23.68 -12.60 -2.04
CA SER A 31 22.81 -11.65 -1.34
C SER A 31 22.35 -12.20 0.01
N MET A 32 22.13 -11.30 0.96
CA MET A 32 21.56 -11.64 2.25
C MET A 32 20.06 -11.87 2.11
N SER A 33 19.55 -12.87 2.81
CA SER A 33 18.13 -13.22 2.90
C SER A 33 17.61 -12.90 4.31
N PRO A 34 17.34 -11.63 4.63
CA PRO A 34 16.94 -11.22 5.97
C PRO A 34 15.49 -11.62 6.28
N TYR A 35 15.26 -12.09 7.50
CA TYR A 35 13.95 -12.35 8.10
C TYR A 35 13.97 -11.91 9.57
N LEU A 36 12.80 -11.87 10.19
CA LEU A 36 12.63 -11.38 11.56
C LEU A 36 12.28 -12.52 12.50
N GLU A 37 12.89 -12.51 13.69
CA GLU A 37 12.39 -13.18 14.88
C GLU A 37 11.93 -12.11 15.85
N VAL A 38 10.64 -12.09 16.15
CA VAL A 38 10.05 -11.19 17.13
C VAL A 38 9.60 -11.99 18.33
N GLN A 39 10.00 -11.55 19.51
CA GLN A 39 9.61 -12.16 20.76
C GLN A 39 8.92 -11.15 21.67
N TRP A 40 7.75 -11.53 22.16
CA TRP A 40 7.04 -10.82 23.22
C TRP A 40 6.51 -11.86 24.20
N ASN A 41 6.88 -11.73 25.46
CA ASN A 41 6.72 -12.74 26.49
C ASN A 41 7.32 -14.10 26.05
N ASN A 42 6.51 -15.15 26.12
CA ASN A 42 6.85 -16.51 25.71
C ASN A 42 6.46 -16.81 24.26
N GLU A 43 5.84 -15.85 23.55
CA GLU A 43 5.44 -16.01 22.16
C GLU A 43 6.56 -15.53 21.23
N LYS A 44 6.85 -16.34 20.21
CA LYS A 44 7.77 -16.00 19.13
C LYS A 44 7.03 -15.98 17.80
N TRP A 45 7.24 -14.94 17.03
CA TRP A 45 6.75 -14.79 15.67
C TRP A 45 7.92 -14.67 14.70
N TYR A 46 7.80 -15.34 13.56
CA TYR A 46 8.80 -15.32 12.49
C TYR A 46 8.19 -14.73 11.22
N SER A 47 8.85 -13.74 10.64
CA SER A 47 8.44 -13.21 9.34
C SER A 47 8.86 -14.13 8.20
N LYS A 48 8.35 -13.85 7.00
CA LYS A 48 8.94 -14.41 5.77
C LYS A 48 10.29 -13.73 5.49
N ILE A 49 11.05 -14.33 4.58
CA ILE A 49 12.23 -13.71 3.99
C ILE A 49 11.78 -12.48 3.19
N ALA A 50 12.45 -11.35 3.38
CA ALA A 50 12.12 -10.09 2.71
C ALA A 50 12.18 -10.20 1.18
N SER A 51 11.35 -9.44 0.46
CA SER A 51 11.32 -9.47 -1.01
C SER A 51 12.44 -8.68 -1.68
N ASN A 52 12.99 -7.69 -0.99
CA ASN A 52 14.15 -6.90 -1.43
C ASN A 52 15.37 -7.36 -0.63
N ASN A 53 15.98 -8.45 -1.09
CA ASN A 53 17.11 -9.09 -0.44
C ASN A 53 18.29 -8.11 -0.29
N HIS A 54 19.22 -8.43 0.62
CA HIS A 54 20.41 -7.63 0.95
C HIS A 54 20.18 -6.55 2.04
N LEU A 55 20.63 -5.32 1.82
CA LEU A 55 20.75 -4.28 2.86
C LEU A 55 19.49 -3.43 3.04
N THR A 56 18.49 -3.54 2.17
CA THR A 56 17.24 -2.75 2.24
C THR A 56 15.99 -3.64 2.24
N PRO A 57 15.84 -4.54 3.23
CA PRO A 57 14.72 -5.45 3.29
C PRO A 57 13.36 -4.76 3.42
N ILE A 58 12.36 -5.36 2.76
CA ILE A 58 10.95 -4.98 2.88
C ILE A 58 10.17 -6.22 3.31
N TRP A 59 9.51 -6.12 4.47
CA TRP A 59 8.67 -7.18 5.03
C TRP A 59 7.19 -6.83 4.83
N ASN A 60 6.77 -5.64 5.29
CA ASN A 60 5.38 -5.19 5.32
C ASN A 60 4.43 -6.25 5.90
N GLU A 61 4.84 -6.84 7.02
CA GLU A 61 4.11 -7.87 7.75
C GLU A 61 3.51 -7.30 9.04
N TYR A 62 2.49 -7.98 9.57
CA TYR A 62 1.86 -7.63 10.83
C TYR A 62 1.57 -8.89 11.64
N HIS A 63 1.63 -8.75 12.96
CA HIS A 63 1.30 -9.80 13.93
C HIS A 63 0.58 -9.18 15.12
N ILE A 64 -0.23 -9.99 15.80
CA ILE A 64 -0.93 -9.59 17.02
C ILE A 64 -0.53 -10.58 18.09
N PHE A 65 0.01 -10.06 19.19
CA PHE A 65 0.29 -10.85 20.36
C PHE A 65 -0.75 -10.57 21.45
N GLU A 66 -1.05 -11.58 22.27
CA GLU A 66 -1.94 -11.49 23.41
C GLU A 66 -1.23 -12.03 24.66
N SER A 67 -1.26 -11.28 25.76
CA SER A 67 -0.71 -11.76 27.03
C SER A 67 -1.37 -11.10 28.24
N SER A 68 -1.33 -11.77 29.39
CA SER A 68 -1.72 -11.18 30.68
C SER A 68 -0.64 -10.26 31.23
N ASP A 69 0.63 -10.54 30.91
CA ASP A 69 1.78 -9.88 31.49
C ASP A 69 2.56 -9.17 30.39
N PRO A 70 2.86 -7.87 30.49
CA PRO A 70 3.64 -7.19 29.47
C PRO A 70 5.14 -7.43 29.68
N SER A 71 5.85 -7.84 28.63
CA SER A 71 7.32 -7.84 28.60
C SER A 71 7.86 -6.84 27.58
N PRO A 72 9.17 -6.54 27.60
CA PRO A 72 9.81 -5.85 26.50
C PRO A 72 9.62 -6.61 25.18
N LEU A 73 9.41 -5.88 24.09
CA LEU A 73 9.35 -6.45 22.74
C LEU A 73 10.77 -6.55 22.19
N THR A 74 11.21 -7.74 21.82
CA THR A 74 12.51 -7.96 21.19
C THR A 74 12.31 -8.26 19.72
N ILE A 75 13.00 -7.54 18.84
CA ILE A 75 12.99 -7.76 17.40
C ILE A 75 14.42 -8.06 16.96
N LYS A 76 14.64 -9.23 16.36
CA LYS A 76 15.92 -9.64 15.79
C LYS A 76 15.82 -9.75 14.28
N VAL A 77 16.84 -9.24 13.59
CA VAL A 77 16.99 -9.42 12.14
C VAL A 77 18.04 -10.51 11.92
N LEU A 78 17.65 -11.57 11.23
CA LEU A 78 18.49 -12.74 10.97
C LEU A 78 18.68 -12.96 9.48
N HIS A 79 19.85 -13.44 9.09
CA HIS A 79 20.09 -13.95 7.74
C HIS A 79 19.78 -15.45 7.68
N ASN A 80 18.84 -15.84 6.80
CA ASN A 80 18.62 -17.24 6.48
C ASN A 80 19.70 -17.75 5.51
N SER A 81 20.61 -18.59 5.99
CA SER A 81 21.62 -19.24 5.16
C SER A 81 21.12 -20.61 4.70
N LEU A 82 21.39 -20.96 3.43
CA LEU A 82 21.00 -22.28 2.88
C LEU A 82 21.77 -23.45 3.51
N ILE A 83 23.02 -23.22 3.93
CA ILE A 83 23.95 -24.27 4.36
C ILE A 83 24.29 -24.16 5.85
N PHE A 84 24.21 -22.95 6.41
CA PHE A 84 24.61 -22.67 7.80
C PHE A 84 23.41 -22.31 8.66
N THR A 85 23.61 -22.33 9.99
CA THR A 85 22.63 -21.80 10.93
C THR A 85 22.39 -20.32 10.68
N SER A 86 21.17 -19.85 10.93
CA SER A 86 20.82 -18.44 10.80
C SER A 86 21.77 -17.56 11.61
N GLN A 87 22.20 -16.46 11.01
CA GLN A 87 23.13 -15.52 11.64
C GLN A 87 22.41 -14.24 12.02
N GLU A 88 22.58 -13.78 13.25
CA GLU A 88 22.02 -12.51 13.71
C GLU A 88 22.76 -11.33 13.06
N ILE A 89 22.01 -10.47 12.39
CA ILE A 89 22.52 -9.24 11.77
C ILE A 89 22.56 -8.13 12.84
N GLY A 90 21.46 -7.99 13.59
CA GLY A 90 21.33 -7.18 14.79
C GLY A 90 19.91 -7.23 15.36
N PHE A 91 19.67 -6.47 16.42
CA PHE A 91 18.41 -6.51 17.18
C PHE A 91 18.03 -5.13 17.73
N CYS A 92 16.76 -4.96 18.08
CA CYS A 92 16.30 -3.85 18.90
C CYS A 92 15.34 -4.34 19.97
N ILE A 93 15.22 -3.57 21.06
CA ILE A 93 14.36 -3.87 22.20
C ILE A 93 13.53 -2.63 22.48
N ILE A 94 12.22 -2.79 22.61
CA ILE A 94 11.30 -1.73 23.01
C ILE A 94 10.84 -2.02 24.43
N SER A 95 10.97 -1.03 25.30
CA SER A 95 10.56 -1.16 26.70
C SER A 95 9.03 -1.22 26.83
N VAL A 96 8.57 -1.82 27.93
CA VAL A 96 7.14 -1.88 28.26
C VAL A 96 6.56 -0.47 28.40
N ASP A 97 7.30 0.45 29.03
CA ASP A 97 6.88 1.83 29.23
C ASP A 97 6.67 2.58 27.91
N GLU A 98 7.55 2.37 26.91
CA GLU A 98 7.38 2.94 25.58
C GLU A 98 6.15 2.39 24.87
N LEU A 99 5.90 1.07 24.99
CA LEU A 99 4.71 0.45 24.42
C LEU A 99 3.42 0.99 25.07
N PHE A 100 3.43 1.29 26.38
CA PHE A 100 2.28 1.86 27.09
C PHE A 100 2.04 3.34 26.82
N LYS A 101 3.03 4.09 26.32
CA LYS A 101 2.83 5.50 25.89
C LYS A 101 1.87 5.63 24.70
N GLY A 102 1.52 4.52 24.04
CA GLY A 102 0.47 4.44 23.03
C GLY A 102 1.00 3.94 21.69
N LYS A 103 0.51 4.52 20.60
CA LYS A 103 0.86 4.10 19.24
C LYS A 103 2.26 4.60 18.87
N ILE A 104 3.20 3.67 18.76
CA ILE A 104 4.53 3.90 18.19
C ILE A 104 4.43 3.78 16.66
N ASN A 105 5.04 4.72 15.94
CA ASN A 105 5.18 4.68 14.48
C ASN A 105 6.50 5.36 14.10
N GLU A 106 7.60 4.65 14.35
CA GLU A 106 8.95 5.21 14.36
C GLU A 106 9.95 4.29 13.67
N THR A 107 11.13 4.85 13.40
CA THR A 107 12.29 4.13 12.91
C THR A 107 13.22 3.88 14.09
N LEU A 108 13.46 2.61 14.42
CA LEU A 108 14.28 2.19 15.54
C LEU A 108 15.68 1.80 15.08
N GLU A 109 16.69 2.07 15.90
CA GLU A 109 18.06 1.63 15.67
C GLU A 109 18.22 0.13 15.92
N LEU A 110 18.93 -0.55 15.03
CA LEU A 110 19.35 -1.93 15.20
C LEU A 110 20.77 -1.96 15.76
N LEU A 111 20.96 -2.70 16.85
CA LEU A 111 22.23 -2.85 17.54
C LEU A 111 22.83 -4.23 17.30
N TYR A 112 24.15 -4.29 17.21
CA TYR A 112 24.93 -5.53 17.30
C TYR A 112 26.26 -5.21 17.99
N GLU A 113 26.59 -5.95 19.06
CA GLU A 113 27.80 -5.70 19.86
C GLU A 113 27.93 -4.22 20.30
N SER A 114 26.80 -3.59 20.68
CA SER A 114 26.71 -2.18 21.09
C SER A 114 27.00 -1.15 19.99
N LYS A 115 27.03 -1.55 18.72
CA LYS A 115 27.14 -0.66 17.56
C LYS A 115 25.82 -0.62 16.80
N THR A 116 25.43 0.57 16.35
CA THR A 116 24.31 0.73 15.40
C THR A 116 24.71 0.13 14.06
N ILE A 117 23.94 -0.85 13.58
CA ILE A 117 24.18 -1.58 12.33
C ILE A 117 23.07 -1.37 11.30
N GLY A 118 22.15 -0.45 11.58
CA GLY A 118 21.02 -0.16 10.71
C GLY A 118 19.82 0.37 11.46
N TYR A 119 18.70 0.44 10.75
CA TYR A 119 17.44 0.97 11.23
C TYR A 119 16.27 0.10 10.75
N ILE A 120 15.21 0.01 11.54
CA ILE A 120 13.98 -0.71 11.20
C ILE A 120 12.75 0.16 11.44
N ARG A 121 11.85 0.24 10.47
CA ARG A 121 10.63 1.03 10.58
C ARG A 121 9.47 0.16 11.00
N ILE A 122 8.80 0.55 12.08
CA ILE A 122 7.72 -0.22 12.69
C ILE A 122 6.51 0.65 13.04
N SER A 123 5.37 0.01 13.26
CA SER A 123 4.28 0.55 14.05
C SER A 123 3.84 -0.47 15.09
N ALA A 124 3.83 -0.07 16.35
CA ALA A 124 3.39 -0.89 17.46
C ALA A 124 2.27 -0.15 18.21
N ASN A 125 1.23 -0.87 18.63
CA ASN A 125 0.17 -0.33 19.46
C ASN A 125 -0.21 -1.36 20.52
N MET A 126 0.03 -1.03 21.78
CA MET A 126 -0.29 -1.86 22.93
C MET A 126 -1.49 -1.26 23.67
N TYR A 127 -2.48 -2.07 23.99
CA TYR A 127 -3.64 -1.63 24.75
C TYR A 127 -4.22 -2.79 25.57
N GLU A 128 -4.87 -2.46 26.68
CA GLU A 128 -5.64 -3.43 27.46
C GLU A 128 -6.97 -3.68 26.76
N GLU A 129 -7.19 -4.92 26.34
CA GLU A 129 -8.49 -5.39 25.90
C GLU A 129 -9.25 -5.87 27.13
N LYS A 130 -10.22 -5.06 27.57
CA LYS A 130 -11.22 -5.50 28.53
C LYS A 130 -12.01 -6.62 27.85
N ARG A 131 -11.64 -7.87 28.09
CA ARG A 131 -12.49 -9.02 27.82
C ARG A 131 -13.73 -8.83 28.67
N SER A 132 -14.73 -8.15 28.12
CA SER A 132 -16.04 -8.08 28.76
C SER A 132 -16.46 -9.53 28.98
N GLU A 133 -16.74 -9.89 30.23
CA GLU A 133 -17.14 -11.24 30.67
C GLU A 133 -18.33 -11.81 29.88
N LEU A 134 -19.01 -10.98 29.09
CA LEU A 134 -20.04 -11.36 28.12
C LEU A 134 -19.50 -12.08 26.86
N SER A 135 -18.19 -12.13 26.62
CA SER A 135 -17.61 -12.66 25.38
C SER A 135 -17.20 -14.14 25.42
N THR A 136 -17.48 -14.88 26.50
CA THR A 136 -17.16 -16.31 26.59
C THR A 136 -18.37 -17.23 26.40
N HIS A 137 -19.59 -16.70 26.29
CA HIS A 137 -20.80 -17.47 25.98
C HIS A 137 -21.75 -16.75 25.00
N ASN A 138 -21.28 -16.40 23.80
CA ASN A 138 -22.06 -16.41 22.54
C ASN A 138 -21.31 -15.65 21.44
N THR A 139 -20.59 -16.37 20.58
CA THR A 139 -20.17 -15.89 19.25
C THR A 139 -21.34 -15.67 18.29
N SER A 140 -22.60 -15.76 18.76
CA SER A 140 -23.81 -15.51 17.97
C SER A 140 -24.35 -14.08 18.09
N TYR A 141 -24.18 -13.38 19.22
CA TYR A 141 -24.75 -12.04 19.41
C TYR A 141 -23.79 -10.91 18.99
N ALA A 142 -22.48 -11.02 19.25
CA ALA A 142 -21.50 -10.07 18.71
C ALA A 142 -21.37 -10.16 17.17
N ALA A 143 -21.63 -11.35 16.61
CA ALA A 143 -21.71 -11.52 15.16
C ALA A 143 -22.97 -10.88 14.55
N ASN A 144 -24.07 -10.78 15.31
CA ASN A 144 -25.29 -10.14 14.81
C ASN A 144 -25.14 -8.62 14.76
N ASP A 145 -24.56 -7.98 15.79
CA ASP A 145 -24.26 -6.54 15.74
C ASP A 145 -23.25 -6.20 14.63
N LEU A 146 -22.19 -7.01 14.47
CA LEU A 146 -21.24 -6.80 13.39
C LEU A 146 -21.87 -7.01 12.00
N LYS A 147 -22.80 -7.95 11.89
CA LYS A 147 -23.55 -8.21 10.65
C LYS A 147 -24.51 -7.08 10.32
N GLU A 148 -25.15 -6.49 11.32
CA GLU A 148 -26.04 -5.33 11.15
C GLU A 148 -25.24 -4.07 10.77
N GLU A 149 -24.12 -3.80 11.46
CA GLU A 149 -23.21 -2.71 11.06
C GLU A 149 -22.66 -2.91 9.64
N TYR A 150 -22.28 -4.16 9.29
CA TYR A 150 -21.82 -4.47 7.95
C TYR A 150 -22.92 -4.30 6.91
N ALA A 151 -24.16 -4.70 7.20
CA ALA A 151 -25.30 -4.51 6.31
C ALA A 151 -25.62 -3.01 6.13
N LYS A 152 -25.57 -2.22 7.20
CA LYS A 152 -25.75 -0.76 7.16
C LYS A 152 -24.67 -0.10 6.31
N LYS A 153 -23.41 -0.50 6.48
CA LYS A 153 -22.29 0.01 5.69
C LYS A 153 -22.37 -0.40 4.22
N LEU A 154 -22.86 -1.61 3.95
CA LEU A 154 -23.10 -2.08 2.58
C LEU A 154 -24.19 -1.26 1.89
N TYR A 155 -25.27 -0.94 2.60
CA TYR A 155 -26.35 -0.09 2.10
C TYR A 155 -25.89 1.36 1.84
N GLU A 156 -25.09 1.92 2.74
CA GLU A 156 -24.47 3.25 2.56
C GLU A 156 -23.61 3.29 1.28
N LEU A 157 -22.78 2.27 1.05
CA LEU A 157 -21.97 2.15 -0.18
C LEU A 157 -22.82 1.98 -1.45
N GLU A 158 -23.98 1.32 -1.34
CA GLU A 158 -24.89 1.17 -2.47
C GLU A 158 -25.56 2.50 -2.84
N LEU A 159 -25.93 3.31 -1.84
CA LEU A 159 -26.41 4.68 -2.04
C LEU A 159 -25.35 5.58 -2.68
N GLU A 160 -24.11 5.57 -2.16
CA GLU A 160 -23.01 6.35 -2.75
C GLU A 160 -22.77 5.97 -4.22
N LYS A 161 -22.85 4.67 -4.53
CA LYS A 161 -22.72 4.18 -5.91
C LYS A 161 -23.87 4.67 -6.80
N GLU A 162 -25.10 4.71 -6.31
CA GLU A 162 -26.25 5.21 -7.05
C GLU A 162 -26.15 6.71 -7.32
N GLU A 163 -25.72 7.50 -6.34
CA GLU A 163 -25.44 8.94 -6.52
C GLU A 163 -24.37 9.17 -7.59
N LEU A 164 -23.29 8.39 -7.56
CA LEU A 164 -22.20 8.50 -8.53
C LEU A 164 -22.67 8.17 -9.96
N GLU A 165 -23.50 7.14 -10.12
CA GLU A 165 -24.14 6.80 -11.39
C GLU A 165 -25.13 7.90 -11.85
N PHE A 166 -25.85 8.54 -10.93
CA PHE A 166 -26.69 9.71 -11.25
C PHE A 166 -25.86 10.86 -11.82
N TYR A 167 -24.76 11.24 -11.16
CA TYR A 167 -23.87 12.30 -11.66
C TYR A 167 -23.27 11.94 -13.02
N LYS A 168 -22.83 10.70 -13.21
CA LYS A 168 -22.32 10.22 -14.50
C LYS A 168 -23.34 10.35 -15.63
N ARG A 169 -24.61 10.01 -15.40
CA ARG A 169 -25.70 10.22 -16.38
C ARG A 169 -25.93 11.71 -16.66
N LYS A 170 -25.88 12.57 -15.63
CA LYS A 170 -26.03 14.02 -15.75
C LYS A 170 -24.91 14.63 -16.61
N TYR A 171 -23.66 14.25 -16.37
CA TYR A 171 -22.52 14.69 -17.18
C TYR A 171 -22.59 14.20 -18.62
N LYS A 172 -23.00 12.94 -18.85
CA LYS A 172 -23.20 12.40 -20.19
C LYS A 172 -24.22 13.23 -21.00
N LYS A 173 -25.37 13.57 -20.40
CA LYS A 173 -26.37 14.44 -21.04
C LYS A 173 -25.84 15.83 -21.37
N LYS A 174 -25.09 16.45 -20.45
CA LYS A 174 -24.43 17.75 -20.71
C LYS A 174 -23.45 17.65 -21.89
N LEU A 175 -22.67 16.57 -21.96
CA LEU A 175 -21.72 16.34 -23.04
C LEU A 175 -22.41 16.13 -24.39
N GLU A 176 -23.52 15.40 -24.43
CA GLU A 176 -24.34 15.21 -25.63
C GLU A 176 -24.91 16.56 -26.12
N LYS A 177 -25.41 17.40 -25.22
CA LYS A 177 -25.90 18.75 -25.56
C LYS A 177 -24.80 19.62 -26.17
N LEU A 178 -23.62 19.64 -25.55
CA LEU A 178 -22.48 20.41 -26.04
C LEU A 178 -22.02 19.91 -27.43
N ASN A 179 -22.03 18.60 -27.66
CA ASN A 179 -21.75 18.02 -28.97
C ASN A 179 -22.81 18.39 -30.03
N GLN A 180 -24.08 18.49 -29.67
CA GLN A 180 -25.14 18.97 -30.56
C GLN A 180 -24.94 20.45 -30.92
N GLU A 181 -24.65 21.29 -29.94
CA GLU A 181 -24.36 22.72 -30.15
C GLU A 181 -23.13 22.89 -31.07
N LYS A 182 -22.05 22.14 -30.82
CA LYS A 182 -20.85 22.13 -31.68
C LYS A 182 -21.18 21.76 -33.13
N ARG A 183 -22.05 20.78 -33.36
CA ARG A 183 -22.51 20.43 -34.72
C ARG A 183 -23.33 21.57 -35.34
N GLY A 184 -24.20 22.22 -34.56
CA GLY A 184 -24.96 23.38 -35.00
C GLY A 184 -24.06 24.55 -35.43
N TYR A 185 -23.03 24.88 -34.64
CA TYR A 185 -22.05 25.89 -35.01
C TYR A 185 -21.27 25.52 -36.28
N LYS A 186 -20.81 24.27 -36.40
CA LYS A 186 -20.12 23.80 -37.60
C LYS A 186 -20.98 24.00 -38.86
N ASN A 187 -22.26 23.65 -38.80
CA ASN A 187 -23.19 23.82 -39.92
C ASN A 187 -23.38 25.30 -40.27
N LYS A 188 -23.55 26.18 -39.27
CA LYS A 188 -23.64 27.65 -39.50
C LYS A 188 -22.39 28.21 -40.17
N VAL A 189 -21.20 27.79 -39.73
CA VAL A 189 -19.93 28.20 -40.35
C VAL A 189 -19.85 27.71 -41.79
N THR A 190 -20.23 26.45 -42.06
CA THR A 190 -20.25 25.91 -43.43
C THR A 190 -21.24 26.66 -44.33
N GLU A 191 -22.43 27.01 -43.84
CA GLU A 191 -23.39 27.83 -44.58
C GLU A 191 -22.87 29.25 -44.84
N PHE A 192 -22.23 29.87 -43.85
CA PHE A 192 -21.62 31.19 -44.00
C PHE A 192 -20.56 31.17 -45.10
N VAL A 193 -19.61 30.23 -45.03
CA VAL A 193 -18.57 30.05 -46.06
C VAL A 193 -19.19 29.82 -47.43
N ARG A 194 -20.25 29.00 -47.53
CA ARG A 194 -20.94 28.75 -48.80
C ARG A 194 -21.63 29.99 -49.38
N LYS A 195 -22.09 30.92 -48.54
CA LYS A 195 -22.71 32.18 -48.97
C LYS A 195 -21.69 33.24 -49.36
N THR A 196 -20.55 33.29 -48.70
CA THR A 196 -19.52 34.32 -48.91
C THR A 196 -18.52 33.95 -49.99
N THR A 197 -18.31 32.66 -50.27
CA THR A 197 -17.44 32.23 -51.36
C THR A 197 -18.18 32.51 -52.67
N PRO A 198 -17.67 33.41 -53.54
CA PRO A 198 -18.28 33.65 -54.84
C PRO A 198 -18.35 32.31 -55.58
N ASN A 199 -19.51 31.99 -56.16
CA ASN A 199 -19.61 30.86 -57.07
C ASN A 199 -18.59 31.13 -58.17
N HIS A 200 -17.44 30.45 -58.14
CA HIS A 200 -16.55 30.40 -59.27
C HIS A 200 -17.37 29.77 -60.39
N THR A 201 -17.85 30.62 -61.29
CA THR A 201 -18.48 30.21 -62.54
C THR A 201 -17.42 29.38 -63.25
N GLU A 202 -17.66 28.08 -63.34
CA GLU A 202 -16.89 27.14 -64.15
C GLU A 202 -17.06 27.54 -65.62
N GLU A 203 -16.36 28.58 -66.07
CA GLU A 203 -16.02 28.70 -67.48
C GLU A 203 -14.80 27.81 -67.70
N GLY A 204 -15.04 26.74 -68.45
CA GLY A 204 -14.14 25.61 -68.59
C GLY A 204 -12.80 25.96 -69.22
N SER A 205 -11.78 25.21 -68.81
CA SER A 205 -10.68 24.87 -69.70
C SER A 205 -10.34 23.41 -69.47
N ASP A 206 -10.70 22.58 -70.45
CA ASP A 206 -10.04 21.29 -70.68
C ASP A 206 -8.54 21.57 -70.79
N ASP A 207 -7.76 21.14 -69.80
CA ASP A 207 -6.42 20.65 -70.11
C ASP A 207 -5.89 19.71 -69.03
N ASN A 208 -5.60 18.49 -69.49
CA ASN A 208 -4.87 17.47 -68.79
C ASN A 208 -3.48 17.98 -68.45
N THR A 209 -3.18 18.24 -67.17
CA THR A 209 -1.79 18.18 -66.70
C THR A 209 -1.73 17.74 -65.25
N GLU A 210 -1.38 16.47 -65.06
CA GLU A 210 -0.90 15.92 -63.79
C GLU A 210 0.31 16.75 -63.33
N SER A 211 0.11 17.64 -62.37
CA SER A 211 1.22 18.19 -61.59
C SER A 211 0.87 18.20 -60.10
N ASN A 212 1.60 17.34 -59.42
CA ASN A 212 1.65 17.13 -57.98
C ASN A 212 2.25 18.38 -57.31
N ILE A 213 1.42 19.38 -57.04
CA ILE A 213 1.82 20.57 -56.29
C ILE A 213 0.91 20.70 -55.07
N ASN A 214 1.48 20.43 -53.90
CA ASN A 214 0.92 20.77 -52.60
C ASN A 214 0.67 22.28 -52.53
N HIS A 215 -0.54 22.70 -52.91
CA HIS A 215 -0.97 24.08 -52.84
C HIS A 215 -1.36 24.39 -51.39
N TYR A 216 -0.43 25.00 -50.66
CA TYR A 216 -0.75 25.75 -49.44
C TYR A 216 -1.67 26.90 -49.84
N ILE A 217 -2.97 26.72 -49.66
CA ILE A 217 -3.96 27.80 -49.76
C ILE A 217 -3.70 28.72 -48.56
N LEU A 218 -2.89 29.77 -48.79
CA LEU A 218 -2.88 30.95 -47.93
C LEU A 218 -4.24 31.62 -48.11
N TYR A 219 -5.14 31.41 -47.14
CA TYR A 219 -6.30 32.26 -46.97
C TYR A 219 -5.80 33.65 -46.56
N SER A 220 -5.72 34.57 -47.52
CA SER A 220 -5.68 36.00 -47.24
C SER A 220 -7.00 36.37 -46.56
N GLN A 221 -6.93 36.74 -45.29
CA GLN A 221 -8.07 37.23 -44.53
C GLN A 221 -8.64 38.48 -45.23
N PRO A 222 -9.96 38.56 -45.46
CA PRO A 222 -10.57 39.81 -45.86
C PRO A 222 -10.49 40.78 -44.67
N ASP A 223 -9.95 41.98 -44.92
CA ASP A 223 -9.92 43.13 -44.00
C ASP A 223 -11.33 43.70 -43.76
N GLU A 224 -12.29 42.86 -43.37
CA GLU A 224 -13.56 43.32 -42.87
C GLU A 224 -13.46 43.55 -41.37
N ILE A 225 -13.63 44.81 -41.01
CA ILE A 225 -13.81 45.36 -39.68
C ILE A 225 -14.98 44.64 -39.01
N ILE A 226 -14.69 43.48 -38.42
CA ILE A 226 -15.53 42.85 -37.42
C ILE A 226 -15.38 43.74 -36.19
N LYS A 227 -16.45 44.49 -35.87
CA LYS A 227 -16.65 44.97 -34.51
C LYS A 227 -16.68 43.72 -33.62
N GLU A 228 -15.52 43.41 -33.04
CA GLU A 228 -15.41 42.49 -31.91
C GLU A 228 -16.35 43.04 -30.83
N GLU A 229 -17.55 42.47 -30.77
CA GLU A 229 -18.29 42.45 -29.52
C GLU A 229 -17.35 41.85 -28.49
N CYS A 230 -16.95 42.70 -27.56
CA CYS A 230 -16.07 42.40 -26.44
C CYS A 230 -16.75 41.32 -25.59
N TYR A 231 -16.56 40.05 -25.97
CA TYR A 231 -16.88 38.92 -25.13
C TYR A 231 -15.88 38.93 -23.98
N ASP A 232 -16.34 39.49 -22.86
CA ASP A 232 -15.72 39.56 -21.53
C ASP A 232 -14.52 38.61 -21.36
N GLU A 233 -13.33 39.20 -21.17
CA GLU A 233 -12.11 38.46 -20.77
C GLU A 233 -12.33 37.59 -19.54
N ASN A 234 -13.32 37.93 -18.70
CA ASN A 234 -13.77 37.11 -17.56
C ASN A 234 -14.17 35.68 -17.95
N ASN A 235 -14.77 35.45 -19.14
CA ASN A 235 -15.16 34.10 -19.55
C ASN A 235 -13.98 33.23 -19.98
N ARG A 236 -12.87 33.83 -20.45
CA ARG A 236 -11.66 33.06 -20.80
C ARG A 236 -10.94 32.52 -19.57
N ASN A 237 -10.99 33.23 -18.45
CA ASN A 237 -10.40 32.78 -17.19
C ASN A 237 -11.21 31.63 -16.57
N ILE A 238 -12.54 31.71 -16.59
CA ILE A 238 -13.41 30.62 -16.11
C ILE A 238 -13.15 29.30 -16.85
N PHE A 239 -12.91 29.35 -18.17
CA PHE A 239 -12.59 28.15 -18.95
C PHE A 239 -11.20 27.56 -18.67
N LYS A 240 -10.24 28.37 -18.20
CA LYS A 240 -8.91 27.87 -17.79
C LYS A 240 -9.01 27.16 -16.45
N ASP A 241 -9.71 27.75 -15.49
CA ASP A 241 -9.90 27.18 -14.15
C ASP A 241 -10.67 25.84 -14.22
N ASP A 242 -11.74 25.78 -15.01
CA ASP A 242 -12.49 24.52 -15.23
C ASP A 242 -11.62 23.42 -15.85
N LYS A 243 -10.65 23.78 -16.70
CA LYS A 243 -9.75 22.83 -17.35
C LYS A 243 -8.70 22.30 -16.37
N GLU A 244 -8.18 23.14 -15.48
CA GLU A 244 -7.27 22.73 -14.41
C GLU A 244 -7.97 21.86 -13.37
N ILE A 245 -9.17 22.24 -12.94
CA ILE A 245 -9.99 21.46 -12.00
C ILE A 245 -10.32 20.07 -12.59
N SER A 246 -10.70 20.02 -13.87
CA SER A 246 -10.97 18.77 -14.58
C SER A 246 -9.72 17.87 -14.70
N LEU A 247 -8.55 18.46 -14.96
CA LEU A 247 -7.28 17.73 -15.00
C LEU A 247 -6.91 17.18 -13.61
N HIS A 248 -7.08 17.97 -12.56
CA HIS A 248 -6.83 17.55 -11.18
C HIS A 248 -7.75 16.38 -10.77
N LEU A 249 -9.05 16.49 -11.01
CA LEU A 249 -10.03 15.42 -10.75
C LEU A 249 -9.71 14.13 -11.51
N LYS A 250 -9.26 14.24 -12.77
CA LYS A 250 -8.85 13.08 -13.56
C LYS A 250 -7.63 12.39 -12.97
N ASN A 251 -6.63 13.16 -12.52
CA ASN A 251 -5.42 12.62 -11.89
C ASN A 251 -5.75 11.93 -10.56
N GLN A 252 -6.60 12.53 -9.75
CA GLN A 252 -7.05 11.96 -8.48
C GLN A 252 -7.85 10.67 -8.68
N LEU A 253 -8.79 10.64 -9.63
CA LEU A 253 -9.54 9.42 -9.98
C LEU A 253 -8.61 8.29 -10.46
N THR A 254 -7.57 8.64 -11.23
CA THR A 254 -6.57 7.68 -11.73
C THR A 254 -5.74 7.11 -10.58
N PHE A 255 -5.35 7.94 -9.61
CA PHE A 255 -4.66 7.52 -8.39
C PHE A 255 -5.53 6.56 -7.56
N ASP A 256 -6.79 6.92 -7.29
CA ASP A 256 -7.70 6.11 -6.49
C ASP A 256 -8.05 4.77 -7.17
N MET A 257 -8.26 4.77 -8.49
CA MET A 257 -8.43 3.54 -9.27
C MET A 257 -7.23 2.61 -9.16
N THR A 258 -6.02 3.17 -9.16
CA THR A 258 -4.79 2.39 -9.01
C THR A 258 -4.68 1.83 -7.60
N ARG A 259 -5.01 2.64 -6.57
CA ARG A 259 -5.04 2.21 -5.17
C ARG A 259 -6.03 1.06 -4.95
N ILE A 260 -7.26 1.19 -5.46
CA ILE A 260 -8.32 0.17 -5.34
C ILE A 260 -7.90 -1.12 -6.05
N LYS A 261 -7.29 -1.05 -7.24
CA LYS A 261 -6.76 -2.24 -7.92
C LYS A 261 -5.70 -2.94 -7.05
N CYS A 262 -4.74 -2.19 -6.52
CA CYS A 262 -3.70 -2.74 -5.63
C CYS A 262 -4.29 -3.38 -4.37
N GLU A 263 -5.32 -2.78 -3.77
CA GLU A 263 -6.01 -3.33 -2.59
C GLU A 263 -6.84 -4.58 -2.93
N GLY A 264 -7.53 -4.59 -4.07
CA GLY A 264 -8.28 -5.75 -4.57
C GLY A 264 -7.39 -6.98 -4.80
N PHE A 265 -6.21 -6.79 -5.40
CA PHE A 265 -5.24 -7.87 -5.59
C PHE A 265 -4.67 -8.38 -4.26
N ARG A 266 -4.52 -7.53 -3.23
CA ARG A 266 -4.12 -7.96 -1.89
C ARG A 266 -5.19 -8.81 -1.21
N ASN A 267 -6.47 -8.47 -1.37
CA ASN A 267 -7.57 -9.21 -0.75
C ASN A 267 -7.84 -10.57 -1.41
N ILE A 268 -7.67 -10.68 -2.74
CA ILE A 268 -7.80 -11.96 -3.46
C ILE A 268 -6.63 -12.91 -3.13
N ARG A 269 -5.38 -12.40 -3.01
CA ARG A 269 -4.25 -13.22 -2.57
C ARG A 269 -4.39 -13.71 -1.13
N LYS A 270 -4.94 -12.89 -0.22
CA LYS A 270 -5.19 -13.31 1.17
C LYS A 270 -6.19 -14.46 1.26
N LYS A 271 -7.30 -14.42 0.49
CA LYS A 271 -8.30 -15.51 0.47
C LYS A 271 -7.77 -16.82 -0.16
N GLY A 272 -6.97 -16.73 -1.22
CA GLY A 272 -6.35 -17.90 -1.84
C GLY A 272 -5.32 -18.59 -0.94
N PHE A 273 -4.52 -17.80 -0.21
CA PHE A 273 -3.45 -18.32 0.66
C PHE A 273 -4.00 -18.99 1.93
N THR A 274 -5.06 -18.45 2.55
CA THR A 274 -5.71 -19.11 3.70
C THR A 274 -6.35 -20.46 3.33
N GLN A 275 -6.90 -20.59 2.13
CA GLN A 275 -7.55 -21.83 1.68
C GLN A 275 -6.54 -22.93 1.30
N THR A 276 -5.34 -22.56 0.83
CA THR A 276 -4.27 -23.52 0.52
C THR A 276 -3.43 -23.88 1.74
N CYS A 277 -3.16 -22.94 2.65
CA CYS A 277 -2.46 -23.25 3.90
C CYS A 277 -3.28 -24.17 4.82
N GLY A 278 -4.61 -24.03 4.88
CA GLY A 278 -5.46 -24.93 5.65
C GLY A 278 -5.35 -26.40 5.20
N LYS A 279 -5.37 -26.63 3.87
CA LYS A 279 -5.25 -27.98 3.29
C LYS A 279 -3.87 -28.60 3.50
N ILE A 280 -2.79 -27.80 3.45
CA ILE A 280 -1.44 -28.30 3.69
C ILE A 280 -1.27 -28.68 5.17
N ASN A 281 -1.84 -27.91 6.10
CA ASN A 281 -1.77 -28.20 7.52
C ASN A 281 -2.55 -29.49 7.89
N GLU A 282 -3.71 -29.72 7.27
CA GLU A 282 -4.45 -30.98 7.41
C GLU A 282 -3.66 -32.19 6.89
N MET A 283 -2.94 -32.04 5.77
CA MET A 283 -2.09 -33.11 5.23
C MET A 283 -0.87 -33.42 6.13
N CYS A 284 -0.28 -32.40 6.76
CA CYS A 284 0.82 -32.58 7.72
C CYS A 284 0.38 -33.33 8.99
N LEU A 285 -0.80 -33.00 9.54
CA LEU A 285 -1.35 -33.71 10.71
C LEU A 285 -1.67 -35.18 10.41
N CYS A 286 -2.09 -35.51 9.18
CA CYS A 286 -2.30 -36.89 8.74
C CYS A 286 -1.00 -37.71 8.62
N LEU A 287 0.15 -37.06 8.41
CA LEU A 287 1.45 -37.71 8.31
C LEU A 287 2.09 -37.95 9.68
N GLU A 288 1.87 -37.07 10.65
CA GLU A 288 2.38 -37.24 12.01
C GLU A 288 1.66 -38.36 12.79
N GLY A 289 0.37 -38.55 12.54
CA GLY A 289 -0.39 -39.69 13.09
C GLY A 289 0.14 -41.06 12.64
N LYS A 290 0.82 -41.13 11.48
CA LYS A 290 1.39 -42.39 10.96
C LYS A 290 2.80 -42.69 11.48
N LYS A 291 3.56 -41.69 11.94
CA LYS A 291 4.89 -41.90 12.53
C LYS A 291 4.84 -42.52 13.92
N LYS A 292 3.80 -42.22 14.71
CA LYS A 292 3.63 -42.81 16.06
C LYS A 292 3.36 -44.32 16.07
N ILE A 293 2.99 -44.92 14.94
CA ILE A 293 2.76 -46.38 14.86
C ILE A 293 4.05 -47.12 14.48
N GLN A 294 5.08 -46.44 13.98
CA GLN A 294 6.31 -47.09 13.48
C GLN A 294 7.48 -47.09 14.49
N ASP A 295 7.44 -46.23 15.51
CA ASP A 295 8.50 -46.15 16.51
C ASP A 295 8.34 -47.14 17.68
N ASP A 296 7.14 -47.71 17.89
CA ASP A 296 6.92 -48.77 18.90
C ASP A 296 7.40 -50.16 18.42
N GLU A 297 7.70 -50.35 17.14
CA GLU A 297 8.25 -51.62 16.59
C GLU A 297 9.78 -51.70 16.57
N ARG A 298 10.52 -50.64 16.95
CA ARG A 298 12.00 -50.60 16.85
C ARG A 298 12.78 -50.73 18.16
N MET A 299 12.12 -50.99 19.29
CA MET A 299 12.78 -51.14 20.61
C MET A 299 13.26 -52.58 20.93
N ALA A 300 13.29 -53.50 19.95
CA ALA A 300 13.79 -54.86 20.16
C ALA A 300 14.81 -55.28 19.10
N ASN A 301 15.98 -54.64 19.06
CA ASN A 301 17.25 -55.24 18.60
C ASN A 301 18.37 -54.19 18.46
N LYS A 302 19.15 -53.94 19.52
CA LYS A 302 20.53 -53.44 19.39
C LYS A 302 21.41 -53.92 20.56
N LYS A 303 21.98 -55.12 20.41
CA LYS A 303 23.28 -55.48 20.98
C LYS A 303 24.25 -55.69 19.82
N ASN A 304 25.49 -55.27 20.00
CA ASN A 304 26.62 -55.32 19.07
C ASN A 304 26.65 -54.18 18.03
N ILE A 305 27.57 -53.24 18.22
CA ILE A 305 28.78 -53.06 17.40
C ILE A 305 29.57 -51.89 18.02
N SER A 306 30.68 -52.24 18.65
CA SER A 306 31.78 -51.34 18.99
C SER A 306 32.79 -51.32 17.83
N LEU A 307 33.59 -50.24 17.79
CA LEU A 307 34.79 -49.99 16.98
C LEU A 307 34.53 -49.08 15.78
N PHE A 308 34.88 -47.80 15.91
CA PHE A 308 35.77 -47.09 14.98
C PHE A 308 36.38 -45.87 15.69
N SER A 309 37.71 -45.80 15.67
CA SER A 309 38.55 -44.81 16.34
C SER A 309 38.73 -43.54 15.51
N LEU A 310 38.76 -42.39 16.19
CA LEU A 310 39.25 -41.11 15.65
C LEU A 310 40.78 -41.11 15.56
N GLN A 311 41.33 -41.16 14.35
CA GLN A 311 42.70 -40.71 14.07
C GLN A 311 42.93 -40.55 12.57
N SER A 312 42.69 -39.33 12.04
CA SER A 312 43.36 -38.74 10.86
C SER A 312 42.59 -37.55 10.31
N ILE A 313 42.73 -36.35 10.88
CA ILE A 313 42.50 -35.09 10.16
C ILE A 313 43.59 -34.10 10.61
N LYS A 314 44.78 -34.29 10.04
CA LYS A 314 45.85 -33.30 9.95
C LYS A 314 46.49 -33.58 8.60
N GLU A 315 46.21 -32.71 7.64
CA GLU A 315 46.77 -32.58 6.28
C GLU A 315 45.66 -32.09 5.36
N TRP A 316 45.37 -30.78 5.40
CA TRP A 316 44.63 -30.05 4.35
C TRP A 316 44.90 -28.54 4.44
N GLU A 317 46.11 -28.18 4.83
CA GLU A 317 46.65 -26.83 4.67
C GLU A 317 47.99 -26.98 3.94
N ASP A 318 47.92 -26.99 2.61
CA ASP A 318 48.95 -26.42 1.73
C ASP A 318 48.46 -26.51 0.29
N GLY A 319 48.42 -25.37 -0.40
CA GLY A 319 48.18 -25.31 -1.84
C GLY A 319 47.03 -24.43 -2.28
N LYS A 320 47.07 -23.13 -1.99
CA LYS A 320 46.41 -22.09 -2.81
C LYS A 320 47.23 -20.79 -2.84
N GLU A 321 48.46 -20.90 -3.30
CA GLU A 321 49.22 -19.78 -3.85
C GLU A 321 49.36 -20.04 -5.36
N ASP A 322 48.49 -19.38 -6.14
CA ASP A 322 48.66 -19.02 -7.55
C ASP A 322 47.29 -18.90 -8.23
N LYS A 323 46.82 -17.64 -8.35
CA LYS A 323 45.98 -17.09 -9.43
C LYS A 323 45.45 -15.71 -9.01
N ARG A 324 46.32 -14.72 -9.05
CA ARG A 324 45.93 -13.30 -9.14
C ARG A 324 46.83 -12.58 -10.15
N LYS A 325 46.52 -12.73 -11.43
CA LYS A 325 46.84 -11.76 -12.48
C LYS A 325 45.77 -11.88 -13.55
N CYS A 326 45.06 -10.78 -13.78
CA CYS A 326 44.26 -10.40 -14.96
C CYS A 326 43.00 -9.66 -14.49
N LEU A 327 43.10 -8.33 -14.32
CA LEU A 327 42.10 -7.34 -14.76
C LEU A 327 42.57 -5.96 -14.29
N GLU A 328 43.38 -5.32 -15.13
CA GLU A 328 43.60 -3.88 -15.14
C GLU A 328 42.94 -3.30 -16.40
N ARG A 329 42.44 -2.05 -16.26
CA ARG A 329 41.80 -1.16 -17.26
C ARG A 329 40.29 -1.41 -17.47
N LYS A 330 39.41 -0.40 -17.47
CA LYS A 330 39.55 1.05 -17.71
C LYS A 330 38.60 1.84 -16.78
N ASP A 331 39.10 2.96 -16.29
CA ASP A 331 38.29 4.08 -15.83
C ASP A 331 37.85 4.89 -17.05
N ASP A 332 36.55 5.13 -17.20
CA ASP A 332 36.02 6.18 -18.07
C ASP A 332 35.19 7.13 -17.20
N GLU A 333 35.66 8.37 -17.14
CA GLU A 333 35.00 9.54 -16.59
C GLU A 333 33.80 9.90 -17.49
N ASN A 334 32.58 9.79 -16.95
CA ASN A 334 31.45 10.64 -17.31
C ASN A 334 30.28 10.24 -16.43
N ASP A 335 29.91 11.11 -15.49
CA ASP A 335 28.54 11.28 -14.96
C ASP A 335 28.58 12.29 -13.80
N LYS A 336 29.08 13.49 -14.10
CA LYS A 336 29.19 14.60 -13.16
C LYS A 336 28.36 15.79 -13.61
N GLU A 337 27.12 15.54 -14.02
CA GLU A 337 26.17 16.60 -14.37
C GLU A 337 24.76 16.04 -14.37
N LEU A 338 24.17 15.86 -13.18
CA LEU A 338 22.73 15.75 -12.92
C LEU A 338 22.55 15.36 -11.46
N LEU A 339 22.40 16.36 -10.58
CA LEU A 339 21.59 16.34 -9.35
C LEU A 339 21.90 17.58 -8.49
N GLU A 340 21.66 18.76 -9.06
CA GLU A 340 21.37 19.96 -8.26
C GLU A 340 19.98 20.47 -8.63
N LEU A 341 18.97 19.93 -7.94
CA LEU A 341 17.70 20.64 -7.77
C LEU A 341 17.32 20.55 -6.29
N ARG A 342 17.75 21.59 -5.55
CA ARG A 342 17.21 21.93 -4.24
C ARG A 342 15.72 22.24 -4.39
N TYR A 343 14.90 21.62 -3.56
CA TYR A 343 13.51 22.01 -3.36
C TYR A 343 13.39 22.64 -1.97
N GLU A 344 13.45 23.97 -1.92
CA GLU A 344 13.01 24.77 -0.77
C GLU A 344 11.57 25.21 -1.06
N GLY A 345 10.64 24.84 -0.19
CA GLY A 345 9.23 25.19 -0.34
C GLY A 345 8.44 24.91 0.93
N PHE A 346 8.39 25.90 1.81
CA PHE A 346 7.49 25.98 2.97
C PHE A 346 6.04 25.78 2.53
N ASN A 347 5.31 24.88 3.20
CA ASN A 347 3.84 24.86 3.18
C ASN A 347 3.32 24.93 4.62
N GLN A 348 2.95 26.14 5.04
CA GLN A 348 2.02 26.35 6.15
C GLN A 348 0.62 25.94 5.68
N PHE A 349 0.11 24.83 6.22
CA PHE A 349 -1.30 24.47 6.08
C PHE A 349 -2.12 25.24 7.12
N VAL A 350 -2.81 26.29 6.69
CA VAL A 350 -3.92 26.89 7.45
C VAL A 350 -5.18 26.11 7.09
N SER A 351 -5.78 25.44 8.08
CA SER A 351 -7.06 24.76 7.90
C SER A 351 -8.21 25.77 7.82
N PRO A 352 -9.22 25.59 6.94
CA PRO A 352 -10.41 26.44 6.95
C PRO A 352 -11.21 26.22 8.23
N GLN A 353 -11.47 27.30 8.98
CA GLN A 353 -12.45 27.30 10.07
C GLN A 353 -13.83 26.97 9.49
N ARG A 354 -14.51 25.99 10.09
CA ARG A 354 -15.91 25.69 9.79
C ARG A 354 -16.79 26.62 10.63
N ASP A 355 -17.62 27.40 9.95
CA ASP A 355 -18.70 28.16 10.56
C ASP A 355 -19.71 27.20 11.23
N THR A 356 -19.89 27.37 12.54
CA THR A 356 -20.90 26.67 13.32
C THR A 356 -22.25 27.37 13.10
N VAL A 357 -23.12 26.76 12.30
CA VAL A 357 -24.52 27.16 12.20
C VAL A 357 -25.25 26.72 13.49
N HIS A 358 -25.66 27.69 14.29
CA HIS A 358 -26.56 27.50 15.43
C HIS A 358 -27.91 26.94 14.96
N LYS A 359 -28.26 25.74 15.40
CA LYS A 359 -29.64 25.25 15.36
C LYS A 359 -30.38 25.77 16.59
N SER A 360 -31.23 26.77 16.37
CA SER A 360 -32.33 27.11 17.27
C SER A 360 -33.38 26.00 17.18
N THR A 361 -33.76 25.46 18.33
CA THR A 361 -35.02 24.73 18.51
C THR A 361 -35.67 25.28 19.76
N ASP A 362 -36.44 26.36 19.57
CA ASP A 362 -37.52 26.73 20.47
C ASP A 362 -38.67 25.74 20.27
N TYR A 363 -38.95 24.95 21.30
CA TYR A 363 -40.27 24.35 21.48
C TYR A 363 -40.76 24.71 22.88
N ASP A 364 -41.41 25.88 22.95
CA ASP A 364 -42.36 26.19 23.99
C ASP A 364 -43.49 25.16 23.98
N ARG A 365 -43.62 24.40 25.07
CA ARG A 365 -44.83 23.63 25.36
C ARG A 365 -45.21 23.77 26.82
N ASN A 366 -45.70 24.95 27.16
CA ASN A 366 -46.56 25.17 28.31
C ASN A 366 -48.01 24.84 27.92
N ALA A 367 -48.59 23.79 28.51
CA ALA A 367 -50.03 23.74 28.77
C ALA A 367 -50.36 22.68 29.84
N ARG A 368 -50.65 23.19 31.04
CA ARG A 368 -51.78 22.84 31.91
C ARG A 368 -51.98 21.36 32.28
N LEU A 369 -51.76 21.07 33.57
CA LEU A 369 -52.74 20.31 34.36
C LEU A 369 -52.76 20.90 35.79
N GLN A 370 -53.88 21.54 36.10
CA GLN A 370 -54.36 21.86 37.44
C GLN A 370 -55.35 20.76 37.84
N ASP A 371 -55.48 20.56 39.15
CA ASP A 371 -56.61 19.95 39.89
C ASP A 371 -56.69 18.42 39.99
N ASN A 372 -56.08 17.85 41.04
CA ASN A 372 -56.77 17.30 42.24
C ASN A 372 -55.77 16.67 43.22
#